data_AF-A0A0J1BYI4-F1
#
_entry.id   AF-A0A0J1BYI4-F1
#
_cell.length_a   1.000
_cell.length_b   1.000
_cell.length_c   1.000
_cell.angle_alpha   90.00
_cell.angle_beta   90.00
_cell.angle_gamma   90.00
#
_symmetry.space_group_name_H-M   'P 1'
#
loop_
_entity.id
_entity.type
_entity.pdbx_description
1 polymer ?
#
loop_
_entity_poly.entity_id
_entity_poly.type
_entity_poly.pdbx_seq_one_letter_code
_entity_poly.pdbx_strand_id
1 'polypeptide(L)'
;MADTYLDLVSSTSGGKLARQLGLPAPVRLRRHGPGAPLVPGPVLVLGRGEEADRIAASLLGWDLDVRRHPEDVHRFGAVVLALTELAEPGELAEPALGLGAVLRTLAPGGRVVTVSRPAPGIGTGAASATPAAAEPVAPAVAAARQAVVGLLRSVAQELRGGATANGVLLAEGVAPEAPSVLGALRFLLSGRSAFVSGQFVTVGDDAGRLPDEWEAPLRGKVAAVTGAARGIGAQIARTLTEAGARVVVVDVPAAGEPLAALANELRAVALQLDVTDPRAGERVLGLARERFGRLDVVVHNAGITRDKLLANMDASRWSSVLAVNLESQLRMNEQLLAGEGLGEAPRIVCLASTSGVAGNRGQTNYAASKAGVIGMVAATAPLLAARGGTVNAVAPGFVETEMTARIPAARRQVARRLNSLQQGGLPEDVAQAVLFLASDAAGGVNGQTLRVCGQNLVGA
;
A
#
# COMPACT_ATOMS: atom_id res chain seq x y z
N MET A 1 5.19 20.60 -0.22
CA MET A 1 6.17 21.48 0.47
C MET A 1 7.22 20.60 1.10
N ALA A 2 8.49 20.97 0.97
CA ALA A 2 9.61 20.24 1.56
C ALA A 2 9.56 20.28 3.10
N ASP A 3 9.95 19.19 3.76
CA ASP A 3 10.15 19.16 5.20
C ASP A 3 11.47 19.88 5.51
N THR A 4 11.41 21.21 5.69
CA THR A 4 12.59 22.06 5.93
C THR A 4 13.40 21.61 7.15
N TYR A 5 12.75 20.99 8.14
CA TYR A 5 13.44 20.37 9.26
C TYR A 5 14.24 19.13 8.82
N LEU A 6 13.63 18.24 8.02
CA LEU A 6 14.33 17.08 7.44
C LEU A 6 15.53 17.52 6.60
N ASP A 7 15.39 18.54 5.77
CA ASP A 7 16.51 19.06 4.96
C ASP A 7 17.63 19.62 5.85
N LEU A 8 17.27 20.34 6.93
CA LEU A 8 18.23 20.84 7.90
C LEU A 8 18.96 19.70 8.62
N VAL A 9 18.25 18.70 9.16
CA VAL A 9 18.88 17.61 9.94
C VAL A 9 19.57 16.55 9.08
N SER A 10 19.23 16.46 7.78
CA SER A 10 19.91 15.59 6.84
C SER A 10 21.22 16.18 6.30
N SER A 11 21.47 17.47 6.52
CA SER A 11 22.78 18.10 6.24
C SER A 11 23.86 17.64 7.24
N THR A 12 25.13 17.67 6.83
CA THR A 12 26.24 17.20 7.66
C THR A 12 26.39 17.99 8.97
N SER A 13 26.18 19.31 8.94
CA SER A 13 26.25 20.19 10.11
C SER A 13 24.98 20.10 10.96
N GLY A 14 23.79 20.14 10.35
CA GLY A 14 22.52 20.06 11.06
C GLY A 14 22.28 18.69 11.72
N GLY A 15 22.72 17.60 11.10
CA GLY A 15 22.65 16.26 11.69
C GLY A 15 23.61 16.01 12.86
N LYS A 16 24.73 16.76 12.95
CA LYS A 16 25.60 16.76 14.14
C LYS A 16 24.94 17.53 15.29
N LEU A 17 24.39 18.70 15.00
CA LEU A 17 23.71 19.54 15.98
C LEU A 17 22.44 18.86 16.53
N ALA A 18 21.61 18.27 15.68
CA ALA A 18 20.42 17.53 16.10
C ALA A 18 20.77 16.39 17.06
N ARG A 19 21.85 15.64 16.78
CA ARG A 19 22.35 14.58 17.68
C ARG A 19 22.82 15.12 19.03
N GLN A 20 23.57 16.23 19.04
CA GLN A 20 24.02 16.88 20.28
C GLN A 20 22.85 17.37 21.14
N LEU A 21 21.75 17.78 20.51
CA LEU A 21 20.55 18.29 21.17
C LEU A 21 19.50 17.21 21.45
N GLY A 22 19.76 15.93 21.12
CA GLY A 22 18.81 14.83 21.30
C GLY A 22 17.54 14.95 20.44
N LEU A 23 17.59 15.74 19.35
CA LEU A 23 16.45 15.99 18.49
C LEU A 23 16.21 14.83 17.51
N PRO A 24 14.94 14.57 17.10
CA PRO A 24 14.63 13.56 16.10
C PRO A 24 15.40 13.82 14.80
N ALA A 25 16.08 12.80 14.28
CA ALA A 25 16.84 12.88 13.04
C ALA A 25 16.26 11.91 12.00
N PRO A 26 15.06 12.20 11.45
CA PRO A 26 14.50 11.40 10.37
C PRO A 26 15.48 11.36 9.19
N VAL A 27 15.54 10.22 8.52
CA VAL A 27 16.39 10.04 7.35
C VAL A 27 15.61 10.28 6.06
N ARG A 28 16.32 10.65 4.99
CA ARG A 28 15.71 10.66 3.66
C ARG A 28 15.40 9.23 3.22
N LEU A 29 14.12 8.93 3.00
CA LEU A 29 13.70 7.58 2.60
C LEU A 29 14.13 7.26 1.18
N ARG A 30 14.62 6.03 0.97
CA ARG A 30 14.90 5.47 -0.35
C ARG A 30 13.58 5.19 -1.08
N ARG A 31 13.24 6.06 -2.03
CA ARG A 31 12.10 5.90 -2.95
C ARG A 31 12.54 5.27 -4.26
N HIS A 32 11.56 4.85 -5.04
CA HIS A 32 11.81 4.32 -6.38
C HIS A 32 12.32 5.43 -7.30
N GLY A 33 13.16 5.04 -8.26
CA GLY A 33 13.61 5.87 -9.36
C GLY A 33 13.90 4.97 -10.56
N PRO A 34 13.73 5.46 -11.80
CA PRO A 34 14.01 4.67 -13.00
C PRO A 34 15.42 4.06 -12.97
N GLY A 35 15.52 2.75 -13.19
CA GLY A 35 16.80 2.02 -13.19
C GLY A 35 17.47 1.87 -11.83
N ALA A 36 16.85 2.31 -10.73
CA ALA A 36 17.38 2.08 -9.40
C ALA A 36 17.38 0.57 -9.08
N PRO A 37 18.41 0.05 -8.38
CA PRO A 37 18.45 -1.37 -8.01
C PRO A 37 17.26 -1.73 -7.13
N LEU A 38 16.83 -2.99 -7.12
CA LEU A 38 15.69 -3.46 -6.31
C LEU A 38 15.98 -3.33 -4.80
N VAL A 39 17.18 -3.72 -4.37
CA VAL A 39 17.68 -3.60 -2.99
C VAL A 39 19.08 -2.96 -2.99
N PRO A 40 19.49 -2.25 -1.93
CA PRO A 40 20.77 -1.52 -1.89
C PRO A 40 21.97 -2.39 -1.48
N GLY A 41 21.87 -3.72 -1.59
CA GLY A 41 22.89 -4.68 -1.18
C GLY A 41 22.35 -6.12 -1.15
N PRO A 42 23.13 -7.10 -0.66
CA PRO A 42 22.73 -8.50 -0.60
C PRO A 42 21.44 -8.73 0.19
N VAL A 43 20.72 -9.80 -0.14
CA VAL A 43 19.51 -10.26 0.55
C VAL A 43 19.84 -11.51 1.36
N LEU A 44 19.69 -11.42 2.67
CA LEU A 44 19.77 -12.60 3.55
C LEU A 44 18.41 -13.27 3.62
N VAL A 45 18.32 -14.56 3.29
CA VAL A 45 17.11 -15.37 3.51
C VAL A 45 17.35 -16.26 4.72
N LEU A 46 16.57 -16.04 5.77
CA LEU A 46 16.54 -16.82 7.01
C LEU A 46 15.33 -17.75 7.00
N GLY A 47 15.44 -18.90 7.67
CA GLY A 47 14.39 -19.93 7.70
C GLY A 47 14.86 -21.24 7.07
N ARG A 48 14.24 -22.33 7.50
CA ARG A 48 14.57 -23.71 7.11
C ARG A 48 13.49 -24.26 6.17
N GLY A 49 13.81 -25.41 5.57
CA GLY A 49 12.85 -26.17 4.77
C GLY A 49 12.77 -25.75 3.30
N GLU A 50 11.98 -26.52 2.54
CA GLU A 50 11.92 -26.44 1.09
C GLU A 50 11.34 -25.10 0.62
N GLU A 51 10.33 -24.58 1.31
CA GLU A 51 9.76 -23.26 0.97
C GLU A 51 10.76 -22.11 1.15
N ALA A 52 11.64 -22.18 2.15
CA ALA A 52 12.69 -21.17 2.33
C ALA A 52 13.72 -21.19 1.18
N ASP A 53 14.08 -22.39 0.72
CA ASP A 53 15.01 -22.56 -0.41
C ASP A 53 14.38 -22.11 -1.72
N ARG A 54 13.09 -22.35 -1.92
CA ARG A 54 12.31 -21.88 -3.07
C ARG A 54 12.16 -20.36 -3.12
N ILE A 55 11.96 -19.71 -1.97
CA ILE A 55 12.01 -18.24 -1.87
C ILE A 55 13.41 -17.73 -2.27
N ALA A 56 14.47 -18.35 -1.75
CA ALA A 56 15.84 -17.95 -2.08
C ALA A 56 16.14 -18.11 -3.59
N ALA A 57 15.71 -19.23 -4.20
CA ALA A 57 15.84 -19.47 -5.63
C ALA A 57 15.10 -18.42 -6.47
N SER A 58 13.88 -18.04 -6.07
CA SER A 58 13.11 -16.99 -6.73
C SER A 58 13.81 -15.62 -6.69
N LEU A 59 14.42 -15.28 -5.54
CA LEU A 59 15.18 -14.04 -5.38
C LEU A 59 16.49 -14.06 -6.19
N LEU A 60 17.17 -15.21 -6.28
CA LEU A 60 18.35 -15.39 -7.15
C LEU A 60 17.98 -15.17 -8.62
N GLY A 61 16.81 -15.65 -9.05
CA GLY A 61 16.28 -15.43 -10.39
C GLY A 61 16.01 -13.96 -10.75
N TRP A 62 16.07 -13.04 -9.77
CA TRP A 62 15.99 -11.59 -10.00
C TRP A 62 17.36 -10.91 -10.09
N ASP A 63 18.43 -11.68 -10.25
CA ASP A 63 19.82 -11.18 -10.31
C ASP A 63 20.23 -10.43 -9.03
N LEU A 64 19.83 -10.97 -7.88
CA LEU A 64 20.21 -10.47 -6.56
C LEU A 64 21.34 -11.32 -5.97
N ASP A 65 22.24 -10.69 -5.20
CA ASP A 65 23.15 -11.41 -4.31
C ASP A 65 22.34 -11.95 -3.13
N VAL A 66 22.01 -13.24 -3.16
CA VAL A 66 21.22 -13.92 -2.11
C VAL A 66 22.12 -14.77 -1.24
N ARG A 67 21.99 -14.59 0.08
CA ARG A 67 22.74 -15.32 1.10
C ARG A 67 21.78 -16.14 1.97
N ARG A 68 22.20 -17.33 2.38
CA ARG A 68 21.51 -18.14 3.41
C ARG A 68 22.17 -18.04 4.78
N HIS A 69 23.37 -17.48 4.83
CA HIS A 69 24.14 -17.28 6.05
C HIS A 69 24.73 -15.86 6.08
N PRO A 70 24.92 -15.27 7.27
CA PRO A 70 25.28 -13.86 7.40
C PRO A 70 26.78 -13.56 7.28
N GLU A 71 27.64 -14.58 7.21
CA GLU A 71 29.10 -14.39 7.21
C GLU A 71 29.57 -13.62 5.96
N ASP A 72 30.71 -12.92 6.11
CA ASP A 72 31.39 -12.19 5.04
C ASP A 72 30.59 -11.07 4.34
N VAL A 73 29.46 -10.66 4.91
CA VAL A 73 28.68 -9.51 4.42
C VAL A 73 28.67 -8.37 5.45
N HIS A 74 29.27 -7.25 5.07
CA HIS A 74 29.34 -6.07 5.93
C HIS A 74 28.02 -5.28 6.02
N ARG A 75 27.16 -5.38 4.99
CA ARG A 75 25.92 -4.61 4.91
C ARG A 75 24.87 -5.31 4.05
N PHE A 76 23.72 -5.63 4.63
CA PHE A 76 22.58 -6.22 3.91
C PHE A 76 21.64 -5.15 3.37
N GLY A 77 21.16 -5.34 2.14
CA GLY A 77 20.09 -4.54 1.56
C GLY A 77 18.71 -4.97 2.07
N ALA A 78 18.53 -6.27 2.32
CA ALA A 78 17.32 -6.81 2.90
C ALA A 78 17.56 -8.10 3.69
N VAL A 79 16.60 -8.44 4.55
CA VAL A 79 16.48 -9.75 5.20
C VAL A 79 15.07 -10.28 4.94
N VAL A 80 14.95 -11.49 4.42
CA VAL A 80 13.69 -12.20 4.23
C VAL A 80 13.63 -13.37 5.21
N LEU A 81 12.57 -13.45 6.02
CA LEU A 81 12.34 -14.54 6.95
C LEU A 81 11.27 -15.46 6.36
N ALA A 82 11.66 -16.64 5.90
CA ALA A 82 10.75 -17.70 5.45
C ALA A 82 10.26 -18.51 6.67
N LEU A 83 8.99 -18.33 7.00
CA LEU A 83 8.33 -18.77 8.23
C LEU A 83 6.99 -19.49 7.93
N THR A 84 6.85 -20.03 6.73
CA THR A 84 5.61 -20.66 6.26
C THR A 84 5.35 -22.03 6.86
N GLU A 85 6.41 -22.71 7.30
CA GLU A 85 6.37 -24.06 7.90
C GLU A 85 6.32 -24.04 9.45
N LEU A 86 6.15 -22.87 10.08
CA LEU A 86 6.07 -22.78 11.55
C LEU A 86 4.89 -23.59 12.10
N ALA A 87 5.19 -24.53 12.99
CA ALA A 87 4.24 -25.36 13.69
C ALA A 87 4.18 -25.08 15.21
N GLU A 88 5.29 -24.65 15.80
CA GLU A 88 5.39 -24.36 17.23
C GLU A 88 6.00 -22.98 17.52
N PRO A 89 5.58 -22.28 18.59
CA PRO A 89 6.12 -20.96 18.91
C PRO A 89 7.64 -20.94 19.15
N GLY A 90 8.22 -22.04 19.64
CA GLY A 90 9.66 -22.15 19.90
C GLY A 90 10.52 -22.06 18.64
N GLU A 91 9.97 -22.42 17.48
CA GLU A 91 10.65 -22.40 16.18
C GLU A 91 10.94 -20.97 15.69
N LEU A 92 10.30 -19.95 16.28
CA LEU A 92 10.61 -18.54 16.00
C LEU A 92 11.97 -18.09 16.52
N ALA A 93 12.53 -18.79 17.53
CA ALA A 93 13.72 -18.32 18.23
C ALA A 93 14.92 -18.14 17.28
N GLU A 94 15.23 -19.16 16.48
CA GLU A 94 16.35 -19.12 15.54
C GLU A 94 16.24 -18.01 14.48
N PRO A 95 15.15 -17.92 13.67
CA PRO A 95 15.06 -16.85 12.67
C PRO A 95 14.99 -15.45 13.30
N ALA A 96 14.36 -15.29 14.46
CA ALA A 96 14.31 -14.00 15.16
C ALA A 96 15.70 -13.56 15.66
N LEU A 97 16.46 -14.47 16.28
CA LEU A 97 17.82 -14.18 16.76
C LEU A 97 18.79 -13.97 15.58
N GLY A 98 18.64 -14.74 14.51
CA GLY A 98 19.39 -14.55 13.26
C GLY A 98 19.15 -13.17 12.65
N LEU A 99 17.90 -12.71 12.59
CA LEU A 99 17.57 -11.34 12.20
C LEU A 99 18.24 -10.33 13.14
N GLY A 100 18.09 -10.51 14.45
CA GLY A 100 18.66 -9.63 15.47
C GLY A 100 20.18 -9.44 15.35
N ALA A 101 20.90 -10.50 14.98
CA ALA A 101 22.35 -10.47 14.78
C ALA A 101 22.77 -9.54 13.63
N VAL A 102 21.93 -9.40 12.58
CA VAL A 102 22.23 -8.62 11.38
C VAL A 102 21.52 -7.26 11.31
N LEU A 103 20.58 -6.94 12.21
CA LEU A 103 19.82 -5.68 12.15
C LEU A 103 20.70 -4.43 12.09
N ARG A 104 21.83 -4.42 12.79
CA ARG A 104 22.79 -3.29 12.79
C ARG A 104 23.56 -3.14 11.48
N THR A 105 23.56 -4.19 10.64
CA THR A 105 24.22 -4.21 9.34
C THR A 105 23.26 -3.86 8.19
N LEU A 106 21.97 -3.63 8.45
CA LEU A 106 21.04 -3.21 7.40
C LEU A 106 21.44 -1.85 6.82
N ALA A 107 21.43 -1.75 5.50
CA ALA A 107 21.65 -0.51 4.77
C ALA A 107 20.54 0.52 5.11
N PRO A 108 20.83 1.84 4.99
CA PRO A 108 19.79 2.85 4.99
C PRO A 108 18.74 2.57 3.90
N GLY A 109 17.46 2.62 4.28
CA GLY A 109 16.36 2.21 3.41
C GLY A 109 16.35 0.71 3.11
N GLY A 110 16.96 -0.12 3.97
CA GLY A 110 16.89 -1.58 3.90
C GLY A 110 15.49 -2.12 4.20
N ARG A 111 15.31 -3.43 4.02
CA ARG A 111 13.99 -4.09 4.15
C ARG A 111 14.08 -5.34 5.00
N VAL A 112 13.10 -5.55 5.86
CA VAL A 112 12.83 -6.83 6.51
C VAL A 112 11.49 -7.34 6.01
N VAL A 113 11.44 -8.56 5.48
CA VAL A 113 10.19 -9.13 4.97
C VAL A 113 9.95 -10.52 5.55
N THR A 114 8.85 -10.75 6.25
CA THR A 114 8.44 -12.12 6.62
C THR A 114 7.57 -12.71 5.52
N VAL A 115 7.80 -13.97 5.18
CA VAL A 115 6.89 -14.78 4.37
C VAL A 115 6.35 -15.86 5.28
N SER A 116 5.06 -15.83 5.60
CA SER A 116 4.46 -16.73 6.59
C SER A 116 3.03 -17.09 6.21
N ARG A 117 2.41 -18.00 6.97
CA ARG A 117 0.99 -18.34 6.81
C ARG A 117 0.16 -17.66 7.90
N PRO A 118 -1.09 -17.26 7.62
CA PRO A 118 -1.94 -16.62 8.63
C PRO A 118 -2.45 -17.60 9.68
N ALA A 119 -2.75 -17.07 10.87
CA ALA A 119 -3.61 -17.76 11.83
C ALA A 119 -5.07 -17.63 11.34
N PRO A 120 -5.81 -18.73 11.11
CA PRO A 120 -7.14 -18.67 10.53
C PRO A 120 -8.12 -17.84 11.37
N GLY A 121 -8.96 -17.05 10.70
CA GLY A 121 -9.96 -16.22 11.37
C GLY A 121 -9.42 -15.02 12.16
N ILE A 122 -8.10 -14.78 12.19
CA ILE A 122 -7.49 -13.65 12.89
C ILE A 122 -6.89 -12.69 11.86
N GLY A 123 -7.47 -11.49 11.76
CA GLY A 123 -6.93 -10.46 10.89
C GLY A 123 -5.62 -9.87 11.37
N THR A 124 -4.87 -9.24 10.46
CA THR A 124 -3.63 -8.51 10.77
C THR A 124 -3.81 -6.98 10.73
N GLY A 125 -5.05 -6.49 10.85
CA GLY A 125 -5.41 -5.07 10.81
C GLY A 125 -6.81 -4.79 10.23
N ALA A 126 -7.09 -3.51 9.97
CA ALA A 126 -8.39 -2.88 9.71
C ALA A 126 -9.47 -3.62 8.90
N ALA A 127 -9.09 -4.45 7.92
CA ALA A 127 -9.98 -5.42 7.25
C ALA A 127 -9.18 -6.50 6.53
N SER A 128 -8.20 -7.07 7.22
CA SER A 128 -7.40 -8.18 6.68
C SER A 128 -7.80 -9.49 7.32
N ALA A 129 -9.12 -9.72 7.49
CA ALA A 129 -9.60 -11.01 7.95
C ALA A 129 -9.08 -12.08 6.98
N THR A 130 -8.29 -13.00 7.52
CA THR A 130 -7.78 -14.12 6.74
C THR A 130 -8.95 -15.07 6.53
N PRO A 131 -9.08 -15.69 5.34
CA PRO A 131 -10.10 -16.71 5.12
C PRO A 131 -10.06 -17.75 6.26
N ALA A 132 -11.23 -18.25 6.64
CA ALA A 132 -11.27 -19.42 7.51
C ALA A 132 -10.50 -20.56 6.83
N ALA A 133 -9.69 -21.29 7.59
CA ALA A 133 -9.04 -22.47 7.05
C ALA A 133 -10.11 -23.52 6.71
N ALA A 134 -9.91 -24.22 5.60
CA ALA A 134 -10.77 -25.33 5.21
C ALA A 134 -10.74 -26.46 6.26
N GLU A 135 -9.60 -26.62 6.94
CA GLU A 135 -9.40 -27.58 8.03
C GLU A 135 -9.01 -26.88 9.34
N PRO A 136 -9.37 -27.46 10.50
CA PRO A 136 -8.95 -26.93 11.80
C PRO A 136 -7.43 -26.92 11.93
N VAL A 137 -6.86 -25.74 12.22
CA VAL A 137 -5.43 -25.59 12.52
C VAL A 137 -5.21 -25.80 14.01
N ALA A 138 -4.18 -26.57 14.38
CA ALA A 138 -3.83 -26.81 15.78
C ALA A 138 -3.52 -25.49 16.51
N PRO A 139 -3.93 -25.32 17.79
CA PRO A 139 -3.69 -24.08 18.53
C PRO A 139 -2.23 -23.62 18.58
N ALA A 140 -1.27 -24.55 18.67
CA ALA A 140 0.16 -24.24 18.65
C ALA A 140 0.60 -23.59 17.33
N VAL A 141 0.13 -24.13 16.20
CA VAL A 141 0.40 -23.61 14.84
C VAL A 141 -0.21 -22.21 14.69
N ALA A 142 -1.47 -22.04 15.11
CA ALA A 142 -2.12 -20.73 15.07
C ALA A 142 -1.39 -19.69 15.95
N ALA A 143 -0.94 -20.09 17.14
CA ALA A 143 -0.16 -19.23 18.02
C ALA A 143 1.21 -18.86 17.42
N ALA A 144 1.93 -19.82 16.84
CA ALA A 144 3.23 -19.59 16.18
C ALA A 144 3.08 -18.61 15.00
N ARG A 145 2.09 -18.83 14.14
CA ARG A 145 1.80 -17.95 13.00
C ARG A 145 1.40 -16.54 13.42
N GLN A 146 0.56 -16.41 14.44
CA GLN A 146 0.17 -15.09 14.94
C GLN A 146 1.31 -14.36 15.65
N ALA A 147 2.23 -15.09 16.29
CA ALA A 147 3.40 -14.50 16.92
C ALA A 147 4.33 -13.80 15.89
N VAL A 148 4.37 -14.25 14.64
CA VAL A 148 5.07 -13.56 13.53
C VAL A 148 4.57 -12.11 13.38
N VAL A 149 3.27 -11.88 13.52
CA VAL A 149 2.65 -10.55 13.39
C VAL A 149 3.18 -9.60 14.46
N GLY A 150 3.23 -10.07 15.71
CA GLY A 150 3.78 -9.31 16.84
C GLY A 150 5.27 -9.03 16.66
N LEU A 151 6.05 -10.07 16.36
CA LEU A 151 7.49 -9.96 16.11
C LEU A 151 7.80 -8.90 15.04
N LEU A 152 7.16 -9.00 13.87
CA LEU A 152 7.43 -8.09 12.76
C LEU A 152 7.08 -6.64 13.09
N ARG A 153 5.94 -6.40 13.74
CA ARG A 153 5.53 -5.05 14.12
C ARG A 153 6.49 -4.43 15.12
N SER A 154 7.02 -5.21 16.07
CA SER A 154 8.05 -4.75 17.01
C SER A 154 9.36 -4.45 16.28
N VAL A 155 9.84 -5.36 15.43
CA VAL A 155 11.03 -5.15 14.60
C VAL A 155 10.91 -3.85 13.78
N ALA A 156 9.77 -3.59 13.15
CA ALA A 156 9.55 -2.36 12.39
C ALA A 156 9.71 -1.07 13.23
N GLN A 157 9.46 -1.11 14.54
CA GLN A 157 9.66 0.02 15.46
C GLN A 157 11.12 0.15 15.91
N GLU A 158 11.87 -0.94 15.92
CA GLU A 158 13.29 -0.97 16.30
C GLU A 158 14.23 -0.59 15.15
N LEU A 159 13.78 -0.78 13.91
CA LEU A 159 14.53 -0.45 12.71
C LEU A 159 14.95 1.02 12.65
N ARG A 160 16.15 1.24 12.12
CA ARG A 160 16.75 2.57 11.95
C ARG A 160 17.06 2.83 10.47
N GLY A 161 17.57 4.01 10.16
CA GLY A 161 18.04 4.32 8.81
C GLY A 161 16.92 4.35 7.76
N GLY A 162 15.66 4.50 8.17
CA GLY A 162 14.51 4.50 7.24
C GLY A 162 14.23 3.13 6.64
N ALA A 163 14.75 2.06 7.26
CA ALA A 163 14.37 0.70 6.93
C ALA A 163 12.93 0.43 7.35
N THR A 164 12.29 -0.53 6.69
CA THR A 164 10.90 -0.94 6.96
C THR A 164 10.84 -2.45 7.18
N ALA A 165 9.88 -2.91 8.00
CA ALA A 165 9.56 -4.34 8.09
C ALA A 165 8.10 -4.57 7.69
N ASN A 166 7.82 -5.54 6.81
CA ASN A 166 6.48 -5.88 6.34
C ASN A 166 6.35 -7.39 6.10
N GLY A 167 5.13 -7.93 6.07
CA GLY A 167 4.91 -9.36 5.84
C GLY A 167 4.14 -9.66 4.57
N VAL A 168 4.36 -10.86 4.01
CA VAL A 168 3.51 -11.50 3.01
C VAL A 168 2.88 -12.72 3.68
N LEU A 169 1.55 -12.79 3.68
CA LEU A 169 0.80 -13.91 4.24
C LEU A 169 0.26 -14.77 3.11
N LEU A 170 0.62 -16.04 3.09
CA LEU A 170 0.18 -16.99 2.08
C LEU A 170 -0.97 -17.81 2.65
N ALA A 171 -2.13 -17.78 1.99
CA ALA A 171 -3.22 -18.70 2.32
C ALA A 171 -2.74 -20.16 2.21
N GLU A 172 -3.48 -21.08 2.84
CA GLU A 172 -3.17 -22.51 2.76
C GLU A 172 -3.13 -22.97 1.30
N GLY A 173 -2.11 -23.77 0.95
CA GLY A 173 -1.91 -24.27 -0.40
C GLY A 173 -1.26 -23.28 -1.38
N VAL A 174 -1.20 -21.98 -1.07
CA VAL A 174 -0.51 -20.99 -1.92
C VAL A 174 1.00 -21.22 -1.82
N ALA A 175 1.63 -21.40 -2.98
CA ALA A 175 3.06 -21.62 -3.11
C ALA A 175 3.86 -20.31 -2.96
N PRO A 176 5.09 -20.35 -2.40
CA PRO A 176 5.92 -19.15 -2.26
C PRO A 176 6.34 -18.49 -3.58
N GLU A 177 6.28 -19.22 -4.70
CA GLU A 177 6.61 -18.74 -6.04
C GLU A 177 5.37 -18.29 -6.82
N ALA A 178 4.18 -18.34 -6.22
CA ALA A 178 2.96 -17.84 -6.85
C ALA A 178 3.16 -16.39 -7.31
N PRO A 179 2.66 -15.98 -8.49
CA PRO A 179 2.91 -14.65 -9.06
C PRO A 179 2.60 -13.51 -8.09
N SER A 180 1.55 -13.64 -7.29
CA SER A 180 1.13 -12.63 -6.33
C SER A 180 1.99 -12.56 -5.07
N VAL A 181 2.60 -13.68 -4.67
CA VAL A 181 3.61 -13.70 -3.59
C VAL A 181 4.88 -12.99 -4.07
N LEU A 182 5.34 -13.33 -5.26
CA LEU A 182 6.52 -12.71 -5.88
C LEU A 182 6.31 -11.21 -6.16
N GLY A 183 5.11 -10.81 -6.61
CA GLY A 183 4.74 -9.41 -6.77
C GLY A 183 4.75 -8.64 -5.44
N ALA A 184 4.16 -9.21 -4.39
CA ALA A 184 4.18 -8.62 -3.05
C ALA A 184 5.61 -8.50 -2.50
N LEU A 185 6.41 -9.56 -2.61
CA LEU A 185 7.83 -9.56 -2.23
C LEU A 185 8.60 -8.46 -2.95
N ARG A 186 8.46 -8.37 -4.27
CA ARG A 186 9.18 -7.35 -5.05
C ARG A 186 8.75 -5.93 -4.67
N PHE A 187 7.45 -5.69 -4.48
CA PHE A 187 6.96 -4.40 -3.99
C PHE A 187 7.60 -4.04 -2.65
N LEU A 188 7.54 -4.96 -1.66
CA LEU A 188 8.04 -4.73 -0.31
C LEU A 188 9.57 -4.58 -0.24
N LEU A 189 10.32 -5.28 -1.09
CA LEU A 189 11.78 -5.17 -1.18
C LEU A 189 12.26 -3.87 -1.86
N SER A 190 11.40 -3.23 -2.66
CA SER A 190 11.77 -2.08 -3.48
C SER A 190 11.72 -0.72 -2.77
N GLY A 191 12.15 0.32 -3.48
CA GLY A 191 11.90 1.72 -3.09
C GLY A 191 10.42 2.13 -3.20
N ARG A 192 9.57 1.32 -3.85
CA ARG A 192 8.13 1.60 -4.03
C ARG A 192 7.33 1.48 -2.73
N SER A 193 7.84 0.72 -1.76
CA SER A 193 7.23 0.51 -0.43
C SER A 193 7.78 1.45 0.66
N ALA A 194 8.44 2.56 0.29
CA ALA A 194 9.21 3.42 1.21
C ALA A 194 8.45 3.88 2.46
N PHE A 195 7.12 4.05 2.37
CA PHE A 195 6.27 4.48 3.48
C PHE A 195 5.26 3.41 3.94
N VAL A 196 5.48 2.15 3.55
CA VAL A 196 4.76 0.98 4.05
C VAL A 196 5.65 0.28 5.08
N SER A 197 5.20 0.25 6.34
CA SER A 197 5.93 -0.39 7.43
C SER A 197 4.96 -0.95 8.48
N GLY A 198 5.31 -2.08 9.06
CA GLY A 198 4.50 -2.86 10.00
C GLY A 198 3.22 -3.44 9.38
N GLN A 199 3.16 -3.58 8.05
CA GLN A 199 1.97 -4.04 7.33
C GLN A 199 2.14 -5.45 6.77
N PHE A 200 1.02 -6.09 6.46
CA PHE A 200 0.95 -7.40 5.83
C PHE A 200 0.16 -7.31 4.51
N VAL A 201 0.63 -8.06 3.51
CA VAL A 201 -0.10 -8.30 2.27
C VAL A 201 -0.52 -9.76 2.26
N THR A 202 -1.81 -10.05 2.33
CA THR A 202 -2.32 -11.42 2.22
C THR A 202 -2.55 -11.79 0.76
N VAL A 203 -1.95 -12.90 0.35
CA VAL A 203 -2.17 -13.57 -0.94
C VAL A 203 -3.11 -14.74 -0.69
N GLY A 204 -4.32 -14.64 -1.23
CA GLY A 204 -5.43 -15.56 -0.97
C GLY A 204 -5.44 -16.80 -1.85
N ASP A 205 -4.88 -16.71 -3.04
CA ASP A 205 -4.82 -17.77 -4.05
C ASP A 205 -3.62 -17.55 -5.00
N ASP A 206 -3.43 -18.48 -5.94
CA ASP A 206 -2.35 -18.43 -6.93
C ASP A 206 -2.64 -17.51 -8.13
N ALA A 207 -3.74 -16.74 -8.11
CA ALA A 207 -4.09 -15.87 -9.21
C ALA A 207 -3.05 -14.75 -9.42
N GLY A 208 -3.03 -14.22 -10.63
CA GLY A 208 -2.15 -13.14 -11.04
C GLY A 208 -1.14 -13.56 -12.10
N ARG A 209 -0.36 -12.58 -12.56
CA ARG A 209 0.65 -12.77 -13.60
C ARG A 209 1.81 -11.81 -13.34
N LEU A 210 3.03 -12.32 -13.40
CA LEU A 210 4.21 -11.45 -13.37
C LEU A 210 4.27 -10.61 -14.66
N PRO A 211 4.71 -9.34 -14.58
CA PRO A 211 4.87 -8.54 -15.78
C PRO A 211 6.10 -8.99 -16.56
N ASP A 212 6.04 -8.86 -17.89
CA ASP A 212 7.22 -9.07 -18.74
C ASP A 212 8.33 -8.06 -18.41
N GLU A 213 7.93 -6.84 -18.01
CA GLU A 213 8.84 -5.79 -17.56
C GLU A 213 8.33 -5.16 -16.25
N TRP A 214 9.15 -5.25 -15.20
CA TRP A 214 8.81 -4.74 -13.88
C TRP A 214 8.66 -3.21 -13.78
N GLU A 215 9.24 -2.47 -14.70
CA GLU A 215 9.10 -1.00 -14.76
C GLU A 215 7.81 -0.55 -15.45
N ALA A 216 7.23 -1.41 -16.30
CA ALA A 216 5.98 -1.14 -16.99
C ALA A 216 4.91 -2.21 -16.72
N PRO A 217 4.56 -2.47 -15.45
CA PRO A 217 3.67 -3.57 -15.08
C PRO A 217 2.22 -3.38 -15.55
N LEU A 218 1.86 -2.19 -16.03
CA LEU A 218 0.54 -1.86 -16.58
C LEU A 218 0.56 -1.64 -18.08
N ARG A 219 1.60 -2.09 -18.79
CA ARG A 219 1.68 -1.99 -20.25
C ARG A 219 0.40 -2.53 -20.90
N GLY A 220 -0.22 -1.69 -21.72
CA GLY A 220 -1.45 -2.03 -22.46
C GLY A 220 -2.73 -1.92 -21.63
N LYS A 221 -2.65 -1.66 -20.32
CA LYS A 221 -3.82 -1.47 -19.46
C LYS A 221 -4.42 -0.08 -19.63
N VAL A 222 -5.71 0.05 -19.34
CA VAL A 222 -6.45 1.32 -19.30
C VAL A 222 -6.90 1.58 -17.87
N ALA A 223 -6.54 2.74 -17.32
CA ALA A 223 -6.87 3.13 -15.97
C ALA A 223 -7.74 4.39 -15.92
N ALA A 224 -8.66 4.47 -14.97
CA ALA A 224 -9.37 5.70 -14.62
C ALA A 224 -9.04 6.12 -13.18
N VAL A 225 -8.75 7.40 -12.96
CA VAL A 225 -8.43 7.94 -11.63
C VAL A 225 -9.37 9.09 -11.31
N THR A 226 -10.13 8.99 -10.22
CA THR A 226 -11.03 10.06 -9.75
C THR A 226 -10.34 11.03 -8.81
N GLY A 227 -10.77 12.31 -8.80
CA GLY A 227 -10.11 13.36 -8.02
C GLY A 227 -8.67 13.61 -8.49
N ALA A 228 -8.43 13.49 -9.79
CA ALA A 228 -7.10 13.45 -10.38
C ALA A 228 -6.47 14.82 -10.62
N ALA A 229 -7.19 15.93 -10.51
CA ALA A 229 -6.69 17.25 -10.92
C ALA A 229 -5.46 17.72 -10.11
N ARG A 230 -5.25 17.20 -8.89
CA ARG A 230 -4.12 17.58 -8.03
C ARG A 230 -3.80 16.53 -6.97
N GLY A 231 -2.73 16.80 -6.21
CA GLY A 231 -2.38 16.05 -5.00
C GLY A 231 -2.13 14.56 -5.27
N ILE A 232 -2.71 13.71 -4.42
CA ILE A 232 -2.53 12.25 -4.50
C ILE A 232 -3.09 11.69 -5.81
N GLY A 233 -4.26 12.15 -6.26
CA GLY A 233 -4.86 11.68 -7.51
C GLY A 233 -4.00 12.00 -8.74
N ALA A 234 -3.43 13.21 -8.80
CA ALA A 234 -2.50 13.58 -9.87
C ALA A 234 -1.23 12.73 -9.85
N GLN A 235 -0.70 12.43 -8.66
CA GLN A 235 0.47 11.57 -8.53
C GLN A 235 0.18 10.11 -8.90
N ILE A 236 -1.00 9.58 -8.54
CA ILE A 236 -1.45 8.26 -8.98
C ILE A 236 -1.50 8.22 -10.52
N ALA A 237 -2.13 9.21 -11.17
CA ALA A 237 -2.20 9.26 -12.62
C ALA A 237 -0.81 9.27 -13.29
N ARG A 238 0.15 10.05 -12.76
CA ARG A 238 1.55 10.04 -13.21
C ARG A 238 2.17 8.65 -13.09
N THR A 239 2.12 8.06 -11.90
CA THR A 239 2.74 6.76 -11.62
C THR A 239 2.12 5.63 -12.44
N LEU A 240 0.80 5.63 -12.68
CA LEU A 240 0.16 4.63 -13.56
C LEU A 240 0.57 4.83 -15.04
N THR A 241 0.71 6.08 -15.49
CA THR A 241 1.18 6.41 -16.84
C THR A 241 2.63 5.97 -17.06
N GLU A 242 3.51 6.27 -16.09
CA GLU A 242 4.91 5.83 -16.07
C GLU A 242 5.02 4.30 -16.11
N ALA A 243 4.10 3.60 -15.45
CA ALA A 243 4.00 2.13 -15.47
C ALA A 243 3.38 1.56 -16.77
N GLY A 244 3.11 2.39 -17.79
CA GLY A 244 2.65 1.97 -19.11
C GLY A 244 1.13 1.93 -19.32
N ALA A 245 0.33 2.43 -18.38
CA ALA A 245 -1.12 2.52 -18.55
C ALA A 245 -1.54 3.72 -19.41
N ARG A 246 -2.62 3.57 -20.16
CA ARG A 246 -3.38 4.69 -20.73
C ARG A 246 -4.37 5.19 -19.68
N VAL A 247 -4.39 6.49 -19.39
CA VAL A 247 -5.15 7.01 -18.23
C VAL A 247 -6.30 7.91 -18.67
N VAL A 248 -7.46 7.73 -18.02
CA VAL A 248 -8.56 8.69 -17.96
C VAL A 248 -8.49 9.42 -16.61
N VAL A 249 -8.30 10.73 -16.63
CA VAL A 249 -8.26 11.55 -15.41
C VAL A 249 -9.62 12.21 -15.21
N VAL A 250 -10.21 12.00 -14.03
CA VAL A 250 -11.58 12.43 -13.72
C VAL A 250 -11.54 13.40 -12.55
N ASP A 251 -12.18 14.55 -12.69
CA ASP A 251 -12.39 15.50 -11.58
C ASP A 251 -13.60 16.39 -11.86
N VAL A 252 -14.05 17.15 -10.88
CA VAL A 252 -15.20 18.04 -11.03
C VAL A 252 -14.93 19.14 -12.06
N PRO A 253 -15.96 19.67 -12.75
CA PRO A 253 -15.78 20.78 -13.72
C PRO A 253 -15.05 22.00 -13.13
N ALA A 254 -15.24 22.29 -11.85
CA ALA A 254 -14.56 23.39 -11.15
C ALA A 254 -13.02 23.21 -11.07
N ALA A 255 -12.51 22.00 -11.27
CA ALA A 255 -11.09 21.67 -11.34
C ALA A 255 -10.62 21.46 -12.80
N GLY A 256 -11.38 21.94 -13.79
CA GLY A 256 -11.16 21.67 -15.21
C GLY A 256 -9.79 22.11 -15.73
N GLU A 257 -9.29 23.27 -15.31
CA GLU A 257 -7.97 23.79 -15.71
C GLU A 257 -6.82 22.89 -15.24
N PRO A 258 -6.65 22.60 -13.92
CA PRO A 258 -5.59 21.68 -13.49
C PRO A 258 -5.77 20.26 -14.03
N LEU A 259 -7.01 19.81 -14.25
CA LEU A 259 -7.28 18.50 -14.88
C LEU A 259 -6.80 18.46 -16.33
N ALA A 260 -7.07 19.50 -17.12
CA ALA A 260 -6.61 19.61 -18.51
C ALA A 260 -5.09 19.71 -18.60
N ALA A 261 -4.46 20.46 -17.68
CA ALA A 261 -3.00 20.54 -17.60
C ALA A 261 -2.37 19.17 -17.35
N LEU A 262 -2.89 18.40 -16.39
CA LEU A 262 -2.43 17.03 -16.13
C LEU A 262 -2.69 16.11 -17.32
N ALA A 263 -3.86 16.21 -17.97
CA ALA A 263 -4.18 15.38 -19.12
C ALA A 263 -3.22 15.61 -20.29
N ASN A 264 -2.86 16.87 -20.56
CA ASN A 264 -1.88 17.22 -21.59
C ASN A 264 -0.49 16.69 -21.24
N GLU A 265 -0.07 16.83 -19.98
CA GLU A 265 1.21 16.34 -19.52
C GLU A 265 1.35 14.82 -19.70
N LEU A 266 0.32 14.07 -19.33
CA LEU A 266 0.31 12.61 -19.36
C LEU A 266 -0.12 12.02 -20.71
N ARG A 267 -0.57 12.86 -21.65
CA ARG A 267 -1.30 12.43 -22.85
C ARG A 267 -2.52 11.56 -22.50
N ALA A 268 -3.15 11.87 -21.37
CA ALA A 268 -4.33 11.21 -20.82
C ALA A 268 -5.62 11.85 -21.39
N VAL A 269 -6.75 11.20 -21.16
CA VAL A 269 -8.07 11.73 -21.50
C VAL A 269 -8.69 12.37 -20.25
N ALA A 270 -9.05 13.65 -20.32
CA ALA A 270 -9.75 14.33 -19.24
C ALA A 270 -11.26 14.10 -19.30
N LEU A 271 -11.88 13.84 -18.15
CA LEU A 271 -13.33 13.81 -17.98
C LEU A 271 -13.72 14.72 -16.81
N GLN A 272 -14.39 15.83 -17.13
CA GLN A 272 -15.01 16.67 -16.12
C GLN A 272 -16.34 16.05 -15.68
N LEU A 273 -16.40 15.56 -14.45
CA LEU A 273 -17.51 14.79 -13.90
C LEU A 273 -17.54 14.92 -12.37
N ASP A 274 -18.72 15.20 -11.83
CA ASP A 274 -18.98 14.99 -10.39
C ASP A 274 -19.20 13.49 -10.16
N VAL A 275 -18.41 12.87 -9.27
CA VAL A 275 -18.53 11.44 -8.96
C VAL A 275 -19.85 11.07 -8.29
N THR A 276 -20.60 12.05 -7.78
CA THR A 276 -21.94 11.84 -7.21
C THR A 276 -23.04 11.82 -8.27
N ASP A 277 -22.72 12.11 -9.53
CA ASP A 277 -23.65 12.01 -10.65
C ASP A 277 -24.23 10.58 -10.74
N PRO A 278 -25.56 10.41 -10.90
CA PRO A 278 -26.20 9.10 -10.96
C PRO A 278 -25.67 8.19 -12.06
N ARG A 279 -24.97 8.70 -13.08
CA ARG A 279 -24.37 7.94 -14.19
C ARG A 279 -22.84 8.03 -14.22
N ALA A 280 -22.19 8.39 -13.11
CA ALA A 280 -20.74 8.59 -13.07
C ALA A 280 -19.94 7.37 -13.55
N GLY A 281 -20.30 6.16 -13.12
CA GLY A 281 -19.63 4.92 -13.50
C GLY A 281 -19.80 4.61 -15.00
N GLU A 282 -21.02 4.75 -15.51
CA GLU A 282 -21.34 4.60 -16.93
C GLU A 282 -20.53 5.57 -17.81
N ARG A 283 -20.42 6.83 -17.39
CA ARG A 283 -19.67 7.86 -18.15
C ARG A 283 -18.17 7.58 -18.18
N VAL A 284 -17.59 7.15 -17.05
CA VAL A 284 -16.18 6.77 -16.97
C VAL A 284 -15.91 5.54 -17.85
N LEU A 285 -16.74 4.50 -17.73
CA LEU A 285 -16.62 3.28 -18.52
C LEU A 285 -16.79 3.53 -20.01
N GLY A 286 -17.83 4.28 -20.37
CA GLY A 286 -18.15 4.63 -21.76
C GLY A 286 -17.01 5.38 -22.42
N LEU A 287 -16.43 6.38 -21.74
CA LEU A 287 -15.30 7.14 -22.28
C LEU A 287 -14.04 6.27 -22.43
N ALA A 288 -13.71 5.44 -21.44
CA ALA A 288 -12.57 4.53 -21.54
C ALA A 288 -12.74 3.53 -22.69
N ARG A 289 -13.96 2.98 -22.85
CA ARG A 289 -14.32 2.09 -23.96
C ARG A 289 -14.23 2.79 -25.32
N GLU A 290 -14.78 3.99 -25.45
CA GLU A 290 -14.73 4.78 -26.69
C GLU A 290 -13.30 5.08 -27.11
N ARG A 291 -12.44 5.47 -26.17
CA ARG A 291 -11.08 5.94 -26.47
C ARG A 291 -10.05 4.82 -26.56
N PHE A 292 -10.25 3.74 -25.81
CA PHE A 292 -9.22 2.71 -25.60
C PHE A 292 -9.73 1.28 -25.73
N GLY A 293 -11.03 1.07 -25.95
CA GLY A 293 -11.68 -0.21 -26.13
C GLY A 293 -12.12 -0.91 -24.84
N ARG A 294 -11.54 -0.53 -23.68
CA ARG A 294 -11.83 -1.16 -22.39
C ARG A 294 -11.41 -0.28 -21.19
N LEU A 295 -11.75 -0.72 -19.98
CA LEU A 295 -11.29 -0.17 -18.71
C LEU A 295 -10.80 -1.30 -17.80
N ASP A 296 -9.50 -1.34 -17.49
CA ASP A 296 -8.89 -2.40 -16.69
C ASP A 296 -8.77 -2.03 -15.21
N VAL A 297 -8.46 -0.76 -14.92
CA VAL A 297 -8.15 -0.27 -13.57
C VAL A 297 -9.05 0.93 -13.23
N VAL A 298 -9.64 0.93 -12.04
CA VAL A 298 -10.37 2.09 -11.50
C VAL A 298 -9.80 2.45 -10.14
N VAL A 299 -9.38 3.71 -9.99
CA VAL A 299 -8.89 4.24 -8.73
C VAL A 299 -9.87 5.26 -8.17
N HIS A 300 -10.55 4.87 -7.08
CA HIS A 300 -11.46 5.73 -6.33
C HIS A 300 -10.69 6.61 -5.35
N ASN A 301 -10.08 7.67 -5.86
CA ASN A 301 -9.31 8.64 -5.06
C ASN A 301 -10.11 9.89 -4.66
N ALA A 302 -11.15 10.26 -5.42
CA ALA A 302 -11.99 11.42 -5.09
C ALA A 302 -12.50 11.33 -3.64
N GLY A 303 -12.37 12.44 -2.92
CA GLY A 303 -12.83 12.52 -1.55
C GLY A 303 -12.74 13.92 -0.97
N ILE A 304 -13.61 14.20 -0.02
CA ILE A 304 -13.68 15.48 0.69
C ILE A 304 -13.68 15.28 2.21
N THR A 305 -13.30 16.35 2.91
CA THR A 305 -13.43 16.48 4.36
C THR A 305 -14.33 17.68 4.69
N ARG A 306 -15.14 17.54 5.75
CA ARG A 306 -15.97 18.61 6.33
C ARG A 306 -15.91 18.48 7.84
N ASP A 307 -14.73 18.79 8.37
CA ASP A 307 -14.38 18.51 9.76
C ASP A 307 -15.19 19.39 10.71
N LYS A 308 -15.87 18.74 11.65
CA LYS A 308 -16.64 19.37 12.72
C LYS A 308 -16.85 18.36 13.85
N LEU A 309 -16.84 18.82 15.10
CA LEU A 309 -17.27 17.96 16.21
C LEU A 309 -18.73 17.54 15.97
N LEU A 310 -19.07 16.28 16.28
CA LEU A 310 -20.40 15.73 16.03
C LEU A 310 -21.52 16.57 16.68
N ALA A 311 -21.28 17.08 17.89
CA ALA A 311 -22.21 17.98 18.59
C ALA A 311 -22.52 19.29 17.83
N ASN A 312 -21.68 19.66 16.85
CA ASN A 312 -21.84 20.86 16.02
C ASN A 312 -21.96 20.52 14.52
N MET A 313 -22.19 19.25 14.18
CA MET A 313 -22.30 18.78 12.80
C MET A 313 -23.69 19.10 12.25
N ASP A 314 -23.73 19.59 11.01
CA ASP A 314 -24.97 19.80 10.26
C ASP A 314 -25.17 18.70 9.21
N ALA A 315 -26.41 18.49 8.78
CA ALA A 315 -26.78 17.45 7.82
C ALA A 315 -26.04 17.59 6.48
N SER A 316 -25.81 18.82 6.01
CA SER A 316 -25.15 19.06 4.72
C SER A 316 -23.69 18.59 4.73
N ARG A 317 -22.95 18.85 5.82
CA ARG A 317 -21.57 18.38 6.02
C ARG A 317 -21.48 16.89 6.23
N TRP A 318 -22.48 16.29 6.87
CA TRP A 318 -22.56 14.85 6.99
C TRP A 318 -22.78 14.21 5.63
N SER A 319 -23.92 14.50 4.99
CA SER A 319 -24.35 13.82 3.77
C SER A 319 -23.39 14.06 2.59
N SER A 320 -22.83 15.26 2.42
CA SER A 320 -21.87 15.51 1.34
C SER A 320 -20.60 14.65 1.44
N VAL A 321 -20.11 14.40 2.66
CA VAL A 321 -18.93 13.56 2.87
C VAL A 321 -19.24 12.10 2.53
N LEU A 322 -20.39 11.58 2.95
CA LEU A 322 -20.79 10.20 2.64
C LEU A 322 -21.10 10.02 1.15
N ALA A 323 -21.81 10.97 0.54
CA ALA A 323 -22.14 10.97 -0.88
C ALA A 323 -20.89 10.88 -1.76
N VAL A 324 -19.88 11.73 -1.50
CA VAL A 324 -18.66 11.77 -2.30
C VAL A 324 -17.70 10.63 -1.97
N ASN A 325 -17.51 10.29 -0.68
CA ASN A 325 -16.44 9.38 -0.28
C ASN A 325 -16.84 7.90 -0.29
N LEU A 326 -18.14 7.57 -0.31
CA LEU A 326 -18.63 6.20 -0.16
C LEU A 326 -19.75 5.86 -1.14
N GLU A 327 -20.85 6.61 -1.14
CA GLU A 327 -22.03 6.27 -1.95
C GLU A 327 -21.74 6.36 -3.46
N SER A 328 -20.92 7.33 -3.87
CA SER A 328 -20.41 7.43 -5.24
C SER A 328 -19.68 6.16 -5.68
N GLN A 329 -18.80 5.62 -4.83
CA GLN A 329 -17.98 4.45 -5.14
C GLN A 329 -18.84 3.19 -5.27
N LEU A 330 -19.81 3.00 -4.36
CA LEU A 330 -20.79 1.91 -4.43
C LEU A 330 -21.55 1.94 -5.75
N ARG A 331 -22.14 3.09 -6.09
CA ARG A 331 -22.92 3.27 -7.33
C ARG A 331 -22.06 3.07 -8.58
N MET A 332 -20.85 3.65 -8.59
CA MET A 332 -19.93 3.49 -9.71
C MET A 332 -19.52 2.03 -9.88
N ASN A 333 -19.24 1.30 -8.80
CA ASN A 333 -18.89 -0.11 -8.86
C ASN A 333 -20.04 -0.98 -9.40
N GLU A 334 -21.27 -0.73 -8.97
CA GLU A 334 -22.46 -1.40 -9.51
C GLU A 334 -22.57 -1.20 -11.03
N GLN A 335 -22.40 0.05 -11.49
CA GLN A 335 -22.45 0.40 -12.92
C GLN A 335 -21.30 -0.21 -13.72
N LEU A 336 -20.08 -0.19 -13.16
CA LEU A 336 -18.90 -0.80 -13.79
C LEU A 336 -19.09 -2.30 -13.95
N LEU A 337 -19.65 -2.97 -12.94
CA LEU A 337 -19.90 -4.41 -12.99
C LEU A 337 -21.08 -4.77 -13.92
N ALA A 338 -22.12 -3.94 -13.99
CA ALA A 338 -23.23 -4.16 -14.92
C ALA A 338 -22.87 -3.82 -16.38
N GLY A 339 -21.92 -2.91 -16.59
CA GLY A 339 -21.57 -2.39 -17.91
C GLY A 339 -20.63 -3.27 -18.73
N GLU A 340 -20.70 -3.09 -20.05
CA GLU A 340 -19.78 -3.70 -21.01
C GLU A 340 -18.49 -2.86 -21.16
N GLY A 341 -17.36 -3.52 -21.43
CA GLY A 341 -16.08 -2.86 -21.64
C GLY A 341 -15.20 -2.76 -20.39
N LEU A 342 -15.64 -3.30 -19.25
CA LEU A 342 -14.75 -3.59 -18.15
C LEU A 342 -13.81 -4.73 -18.56
N GLY A 343 -12.52 -4.60 -18.26
CA GLY A 343 -11.50 -5.59 -18.63
C GLY A 343 -11.77 -6.98 -18.03
N GLU A 344 -11.13 -8.00 -18.58
CA GLU A 344 -11.34 -9.41 -18.19
C GLU A 344 -10.89 -9.73 -16.76
N ALA A 345 -9.95 -8.95 -16.21
CA ALA A 345 -9.43 -9.10 -14.87
C ALA A 345 -9.32 -7.70 -14.23
N PRO A 346 -10.46 -7.08 -13.88
CA PRO A 346 -10.48 -5.68 -13.47
C PRO A 346 -9.82 -5.45 -12.11
N ARG A 347 -9.25 -4.27 -11.91
CA ARG A 347 -8.59 -3.88 -10.65
C ARG A 347 -9.23 -2.61 -10.12
N ILE A 348 -9.86 -2.68 -8.96
CA ILE A 348 -10.43 -1.51 -8.28
C ILE A 348 -9.56 -1.19 -7.06
N VAL A 349 -9.05 0.03 -6.98
CA VAL A 349 -8.26 0.49 -5.83
C VAL A 349 -8.92 1.70 -5.20
N CYS A 350 -9.36 1.57 -3.96
CA CYS A 350 -10.06 2.62 -3.22
C CYS A 350 -9.12 3.35 -2.25
N LEU A 351 -9.35 4.64 -2.03
CA LEU A 351 -8.61 5.40 -1.02
C LEU A 351 -9.44 5.45 0.27
N ALA A 352 -9.04 4.62 1.24
CA ALA A 352 -9.50 4.66 2.63
C ALA A 352 -8.74 5.75 3.41
N SER A 353 -8.53 5.55 4.72
CA SER A 353 -7.69 6.42 5.56
C SER A 353 -7.41 5.76 6.90
N THR A 354 -6.29 6.11 7.55
CA THR A 354 -6.09 5.74 8.97
C THR A 354 -7.18 6.29 9.89
N SER A 355 -7.82 7.41 9.55
CA SER A 355 -9.00 7.90 10.31
C SER A 355 -10.19 6.95 10.22
N GLY A 356 -10.34 6.19 9.13
CA GLY A 356 -11.37 5.15 9.02
C GLY A 356 -11.06 3.90 9.84
N VAL A 357 -9.79 3.70 10.22
CA VAL A 357 -9.35 2.57 11.04
C VAL A 357 -9.47 2.88 12.53
N ALA A 358 -8.97 4.05 12.94
CA ALA A 358 -8.80 4.38 14.36
C ALA A 358 -9.71 5.51 14.84
N GLY A 359 -10.49 6.12 13.95
CA GLY A 359 -11.20 7.37 14.21
C GLY A 359 -10.26 8.59 14.24
N ASN A 360 -10.86 9.77 14.24
CA ASN A 360 -10.14 11.03 14.46
C ASN A 360 -11.09 12.12 14.99
N ARG A 361 -10.60 12.97 15.90
CA ARG A 361 -11.42 14.01 16.53
C ARG A 361 -11.90 15.02 15.48
N GLY A 362 -13.22 15.22 15.43
CA GLY A 362 -13.86 16.16 14.48
C GLY A 362 -14.07 15.58 13.08
N GLN A 363 -13.82 14.28 12.89
CA GLN A 363 -13.94 13.58 11.62
C GLN A 363 -14.93 12.42 11.70
N THR A 364 -16.02 12.52 12.46
CA THR A 364 -16.99 11.42 12.59
C THR A 364 -17.63 11.03 11.24
N ASN A 365 -18.03 12.02 10.43
CA ASN A 365 -18.50 11.81 9.05
C ASN A 365 -17.41 11.20 8.14
N TYR A 366 -16.20 11.75 8.19
CA TYR A 366 -15.09 11.30 7.34
C TYR A 366 -14.60 9.90 7.71
N ALA A 367 -14.39 9.63 9.00
CA ALA A 367 -14.04 8.32 9.52
C ALA A 367 -15.13 7.28 9.19
N ALA A 368 -16.41 7.62 9.36
CA ALA A 368 -17.52 6.75 8.94
C ALA A 368 -17.44 6.42 7.43
N SER A 369 -17.22 7.43 6.58
CA SER A 369 -17.08 7.21 5.14
C SER A 369 -15.89 6.32 4.78
N LYS A 370 -14.72 6.52 5.41
CA LYS A 370 -13.49 5.77 5.10
C LYS A 370 -13.48 4.37 5.72
N ALA A 371 -14.16 4.16 6.85
CA ALA A 371 -14.46 2.82 7.37
C ALA A 371 -15.47 2.10 6.45
N GLY A 372 -16.47 2.81 5.95
CA GLY A 372 -17.41 2.27 4.96
C GLY A 372 -16.72 1.84 3.67
N VAL A 373 -15.70 2.57 3.20
CA VAL A 373 -14.87 2.14 2.04
C VAL A 373 -14.18 0.81 2.34
N ILE A 374 -13.64 0.64 3.54
CA ILE A 374 -12.99 -0.61 3.96
C ILE A 374 -14.00 -1.77 3.92
N GLY A 375 -15.20 -1.59 4.48
CA GLY A 375 -16.27 -2.59 4.44
C GLY A 375 -16.76 -2.88 3.01
N MET A 376 -16.91 -1.85 2.18
CA MET A 376 -17.26 -1.98 0.77
C MET A 376 -16.24 -2.82 0.01
N VAL A 377 -14.93 -2.57 0.20
CA VAL A 377 -13.86 -3.35 -0.44
C VAL A 377 -13.96 -4.82 -0.06
N ALA A 378 -14.10 -5.14 1.23
CA ALA A 378 -14.24 -6.52 1.69
C ALA A 378 -15.48 -7.22 1.09
N ALA A 379 -16.63 -6.53 1.06
CA ALA A 379 -17.88 -7.08 0.52
C ALA A 379 -17.87 -7.22 -1.01
N THR A 380 -17.12 -6.37 -1.71
CA THR A 380 -17.03 -6.34 -3.18
C THR A 380 -16.03 -7.38 -3.71
N ALA A 381 -15.06 -7.82 -2.89
CA ALA A 381 -14.01 -8.75 -3.29
C ALA A 381 -14.51 -10.06 -3.94
N PRO A 382 -15.52 -10.78 -3.39
CA PRO A 382 -16.05 -12.00 -4.01
C PRO A 382 -16.70 -11.75 -5.37
N LEU A 383 -17.35 -10.58 -5.56
CA LEU A 383 -17.99 -10.22 -6.82
C LEU A 383 -16.96 -10.01 -7.94
N LEU A 384 -15.81 -9.40 -7.59
CA LEU A 384 -14.71 -9.17 -8.52
C LEU A 384 -13.93 -10.45 -8.80
N ALA A 385 -13.74 -11.30 -7.78
CA ALA A 385 -13.08 -12.60 -7.93
C ALA A 385 -13.78 -13.49 -8.96
N ALA A 386 -15.12 -13.47 -9.01
CA ALA A 386 -15.91 -14.18 -10.03
C ALA A 386 -15.63 -13.73 -11.48
N ARG A 387 -14.94 -12.60 -11.65
CA ARG A 387 -14.47 -12.07 -12.93
C ARG A 387 -12.94 -12.03 -13.03
N GLY A 388 -12.20 -12.80 -12.23
CA GLY A 388 -10.72 -12.74 -12.20
C GLY A 388 -10.16 -11.37 -11.77
N GLY A 389 -11.01 -10.51 -11.22
CA GLY A 389 -10.71 -9.17 -10.79
C GLY A 389 -10.37 -9.08 -9.32
N THR A 390 -9.88 -7.92 -8.90
CA THR A 390 -9.63 -7.62 -7.48
C THR A 390 -10.16 -6.25 -7.12
N VAL A 391 -10.52 -6.08 -5.86
CA VAL A 391 -10.79 -4.78 -5.25
C VAL A 391 -10.01 -4.69 -3.94
N ASN A 392 -9.26 -3.61 -3.76
CA ASN A 392 -8.45 -3.37 -2.58
C ASN A 392 -8.54 -1.90 -2.17
N ALA A 393 -8.09 -1.57 -0.96
CA ALA A 393 -7.95 -0.21 -0.50
C ALA A 393 -6.52 0.11 -0.09
N VAL A 394 -6.14 1.38 -0.28
CA VAL A 394 -5.00 1.98 0.40
C VAL A 394 -5.52 2.90 1.48
N ALA A 395 -4.98 2.82 2.69
CA ALA A 395 -5.29 3.68 3.82
C ALA A 395 -4.09 4.59 4.16
N PRO A 396 -3.99 5.79 3.54
CA PRO A 396 -2.92 6.71 3.83
C PRO A 396 -2.95 7.19 5.28
N GLY A 397 -1.77 7.34 5.87
CA GLY A 397 -1.53 8.08 7.11
C GLY A 397 -1.33 9.57 6.86
N PHE A 398 -0.37 10.18 7.55
CA PHE A 398 -0.01 11.58 7.31
C PHE A 398 0.83 11.71 6.03
N VAL A 399 0.27 12.35 5.01
CA VAL A 399 0.92 12.62 3.71
C VAL A 399 1.05 14.12 3.48
N GLU A 400 2.22 14.56 3.02
CA GLU A 400 2.52 15.95 2.70
C GLU A 400 1.76 16.39 1.44
N THR A 401 0.72 17.21 1.61
CA THR A 401 -0.15 17.70 0.54
C THR A 401 -0.51 19.16 0.79
N GLU A 402 -1.15 19.82 -0.19
CA GLU A 402 -1.76 21.14 0.01
C GLU A 402 -2.81 21.13 1.13
N MET A 403 -3.51 20.01 1.32
CA MET A 403 -4.53 19.86 2.36
C MET A 403 -3.89 19.83 3.75
N THR A 404 -2.85 19.02 3.96
CA THR A 404 -2.17 18.92 5.25
C THR A 404 -1.35 20.17 5.58
N ALA A 405 -0.96 20.96 4.56
CA ALA A 405 -0.34 22.26 4.76
C ALA A 405 -1.24 23.27 5.51
N ARG A 406 -2.57 23.09 5.48
CA ARG A 406 -3.54 23.94 6.20
C ARG A 406 -3.65 23.61 7.69
N ILE A 407 -3.10 22.48 8.14
CA ILE A 407 -3.09 22.08 9.55
C ILE A 407 -2.17 23.03 10.33
N PRO A 408 -2.57 23.52 11.53
CA PRO A 408 -1.72 24.35 12.37
C PRO A 408 -0.34 23.73 12.62
N ALA A 409 0.72 24.54 12.52
CA ALA A 409 2.10 24.06 12.44
C ALA A 409 2.50 23.08 13.55
N ALA A 410 2.17 23.37 14.82
CA ALA A 410 2.51 22.50 15.95
C ALA A 410 1.83 21.12 15.84
N ARG A 411 0.52 21.09 15.54
CA ARG A 411 -0.23 19.83 15.35
C ARG A 411 0.29 19.05 14.14
N ARG A 412 0.64 19.77 13.06
CA ARG A 412 1.21 19.18 11.85
C ARG A 412 2.55 18.49 12.14
N GLN A 413 3.43 19.13 12.90
CA GLN A 413 4.72 18.55 13.28
C GLN A 413 4.55 17.31 14.17
N VAL A 414 3.64 17.34 15.14
CA VAL A 414 3.36 16.15 15.96
C VAL A 414 2.85 15.00 15.07
N ALA A 415 1.83 15.24 14.25
CA ALA A 415 1.28 14.21 13.36
C ALA A 415 2.33 13.65 12.37
N ARG A 416 3.22 14.51 11.88
CA ARG A 416 4.34 14.13 11.00
C ARG A 416 5.33 13.17 11.66
N ARG A 417 5.52 13.24 12.98
CA ARG A 417 6.53 12.45 13.71
C ARG A 417 5.96 11.23 14.44
N LEU A 418 4.63 11.10 14.55
CA LEU A 418 3.96 9.96 15.20
C LEU A 418 3.90 8.69 14.33
N ASN A 419 5.04 8.27 13.79
CA ASN A 419 5.22 7.00 13.08
C ASN A 419 6.70 6.56 13.18
N SER A 420 6.99 5.28 12.94
CA SER A 420 8.35 4.71 13.07
C SER A 420 9.37 5.35 12.13
N LEU A 421 8.94 5.91 10.99
CA LEU A 421 9.82 6.62 10.04
C LEU A 421 10.03 8.09 10.39
N GLN A 422 9.37 8.59 11.44
CA GLN A 422 9.45 9.94 11.99
C GLN A 422 9.34 11.05 10.93
N GLN A 423 8.57 10.83 9.86
CA GLN A 423 8.31 11.84 8.82
C GLN A 423 6.96 11.63 8.15
N GLY A 424 6.51 12.63 7.40
CA GLY A 424 5.31 12.51 6.57
C GLY A 424 5.61 11.74 5.29
N GLY A 425 4.62 10.98 4.81
CA GLY A 425 4.68 10.34 3.50
C GLY A 425 4.55 11.38 2.38
N LEU A 426 4.88 10.98 1.17
CA LEU A 426 4.65 11.74 -0.06
C LEU A 426 3.47 11.14 -0.85
N PRO A 427 2.83 11.92 -1.72
CA PRO A 427 1.83 11.40 -2.67
C PRO A 427 2.33 10.19 -3.46
N GLU A 428 3.63 10.16 -3.79
CA GLU A 428 4.27 9.06 -4.50
C GLU A 428 4.21 7.76 -3.71
N ASP A 429 4.36 7.80 -2.38
CA ASP A 429 4.32 6.60 -1.53
C ASP A 429 2.93 5.93 -1.61
N VAL A 430 1.87 6.73 -1.71
CA VAL A 430 0.49 6.23 -1.91
C VAL A 430 0.31 5.71 -3.33
N ALA A 431 0.79 6.45 -4.33
CA ALA A 431 0.68 6.07 -5.73
C ALA A 431 1.39 4.74 -6.06
N GLN A 432 2.54 4.49 -5.45
CA GLN A 432 3.27 3.22 -5.62
C GLN A 432 2.52 2.02 -5.01
N ALA A 433 1.84 2.20 -3.87
CA ALA A 433 0.99 1.17 -3.30
C ALA A 433 -0.26 0.91 -4.17
N VAL A 434 -0.85 1.97 -4.73
CA VAL A 434 -1.96 1.85 -5.70
C VAL A 434 -1.50 1.10 -6.96
N LEU A 435 -0.32 1.43 -7.49
CA LEU A 435 0.25 0.74 -8.65
C LEU A 435 0.44 -0.75 -8.39
N PHE A 436 0.98 -1.13 -7.23
CA PHE A 436 1.12 -2.53 -6.86
C PHE A 436 -0.23 -3.26 -6.89
N LEU A 437 -1.25 -2.73 -6.20
CA LEU A 437 -2.59 -3.33 -6.13
C LEU A 437 -3.35 -3.30 -7.47
N ALA A 438 -2.97 -2.40 -8.39
CA ALA A 438 -3.51 -2.31 -9.74
C ALA A 438 -2.83 -3.26 -10.73
N SER A 439 -1.70 -3.89 -10.36
CA SER A 439 -0.94 -4.76 -11.25
C SER A 439 -1.50 -6.18 -11.30
N ASP A 440 -1.23 -6.91 -12.39
CA ASP A 440 -1.56 -8.33 -12.47
C ASP A 440 -0.73 -9.18 -11.49
N ALA A 441 0.43 -8.69 -11.05
CA ALA A 441 1.25 -9.31 -10.02
C ALA A 441 0.66 -9.16 -8.61
N ALA A 442 -0.52 -8.56 -8.47
CA ALA A 442 -1.31 -8.55 -7.25
C ALA A 442 -2.68 -9.24 -7.44
N GLY A 443 -2.82 -10.11 -8.45
CA GLY A 443 -4.09 -10.78 -8.78
C GLY A 443 -4.68 -11.65 -7.66
N GLY A 444 -3.83 -12.21 -6.80
CA GLY A 444 -4.21 -12.99 -5.62
C GLY A 444 -4.32 -12.14 -4.34
N VAL A 445 -4.21 -10.81 -4.45
CA VAL A 445 -4.44 -9.86 -3.36
C VAL A 445 -5.81 -9.23 -3.57
N ASN A 446 -6.80 -9.61 -2.76
CA ASN A 446 -8.18 -9.17 -2.94
C ASN A 446 -8.88 -8.90 -1.59
N GLY A 447 -9.71 -7.87 -1.53
CA GLY A 447 -10.44 -7.45 -0.33
C GLY A 447 -9.57 -6.82 0.77
N GLN A 448 -8.32 -6.48 0.47
CA GLN A 448 -7.34 -6.03 1.46
C GLN A 448 -7.36 -4.51 1.63
N THR A 449 -7.01 -4.03 2.83
CA THR A 449 -6.71 -2.60 3.07
C THR A 449 -5.26 -2.44 3.52
N LEU A 450 -4.42 -1.89 2.65
CA LEU A 450 -3.00 -1.65 2.90
C LEU A 450 -2.76 -0.24 3.46
N ARG A 451 -2.19 -0.11 4.66
CA ARG A 451 -1.85 1.22 5.20
C ARG A 451 -0.52 1.73 4.64
N VAL A 452 -0.53 2.94 4.10
CA VAL A 452 0.68 3.68 3.70
C VAL A 452 0.90 4.78 4.72
N CYS A 453 1.56 4.44 5.82
CA CYS A 453 1.55 5.27 7.04
C CYS A 453 2.87 5.32 7.81
N GLY A 454 3.95 4.73 7.31
CA GLY A 454 5.24 4.67 8.00
C GLY A 454 5.18 3.97 9.37
N GLN A 455 4.21 3.06 9.56
CA GLN A 455 3.86 2.47 10.85
C GLN A 455 3.41 3.52 11.89
N ASN A 456 2.39 4.30 11.53
CA ASN A 456 1.73 5.21 12.48
C ASN A 456 1.20 4.42 13.70
N LEU A 457 1.47 4.92 14.90
CA LEU A 457 1.08 4.31 16.18
C LEU A 457 -0.43 4.18 16.35
N VAL A 458 -1.21 5.02 15.68
CA VAL A 458 -2.67 4.99 15.70
C VAL A 458 -3.18 3.84 14.82
N GLY A 459 -4.06 2.97 15.34
CA GLY A 459 -4.61 1.81 14.65
C GLY A 459 -5.67 1.05 15.46
N ALA A 460 -6.21 -0.02 14.86
CA ALA A 460 -7.11 -1.00 15.45
C ALA A 460 -6.70 -2.41 14.99
#